data_AF-A0A8B6J3T0-F1
#
_entry.id   AF-A0A8B6J3T0-F1
#
_cell.length_a   1.000
_cell.length_b   1.000
_cell.length_c   1.000
_cell.angle_alpha   90.00
_cell.angle_beta   90.00
_cell.angle_gamma   90.00
#
_symmetry.space_group_name_H-M   'P 1'
#
loop_
_entity.id
_entity.type
_entity.pdbx_description
1 polymer ?
#
loop_
_entity_poly.entity_id
_entity_poly.type
_entity_poly.pdbx_seq_one_letter_code
_entity_poly.pdbx_strand_id
1 'polypeptide(L)'
;MTNFATTDDVISLWRPLSVDELKRANALLKVVSDTLRMEADKVGKDLDKTMVDKPYFVNVIKSVTVDIVARTLMTSTQGEPMSQESQSALGYTWSGTYLVPGGGLFIKDNELKRLGLKKQRYGGIELYGEIKRDNDYFDR
;
A
#
# COMPACT_ATOMS: atom_id res chain seq x y z
N MET A 1 -5.44 12.88 15.79
CA MET A 1 -5.10 12.23 14.51
C MET A 1 -4.12 13.10 13.78
N THR A 2 -2.86 12.69 13.79
CA THR A 2 -1.76 13.33 13.07
C THR A 2 -1.52 12.58 11.76
N ASN A 3 -1.18 13.29 10.69
CA ASN A 3 -0.77 12.65 9.45
C ASN A 3 0.64 12.06 9.63
N PHE A 4 0.92 10.96 8.94
CA PHE A 4 2.24 10.32 8.97
C PHE A 4 3.32 11.07 8.17
N ALA A 5 2.89 11.88 7.21
CA ALA A 5 3.75 12.74 6.41
C ALA A 5 3.06 14.08 6.15
N THR A 6 3.87 15.09 5.86
CA THR A 6 3.44 16.44 5.47
C THR A 6 3.60 16.65 3.97
N THR A 7 3.00 17.72 3.44
CA THR A 7 3.22 18.12 2.04
C THR A 7 4.69 18.46 1.77
N ASP A 8 5.40 19.00 2.76
CA ASP A 8 6.83 19.32 2.66
C ASP A 8 7.69 18.05 2.58
N ASP A 9 7.31 16.98 3.30
CA ASP A 9 7.95 15.67 3.15
C ASP A 9 7.77 15.12 1.73
N VAL A 10 6.60 15.31 1.13
CA VAL A 10 6.34 14.88 -0.27
C VAL A 10 7.21 15.69 -1.24
N ILE A 11 7.33 17.01 -1.04
CA ILE A 11 8.19 17.86 -1.88
C ILE A 11 9.66 17.46 -1.73
N SER A 12 10.10 17.19 -0.50
CA SER A 12 11.49 16.88 -0.17
C SER A 12 11.95 15.51 -0.66
N LEU A 13 11.09 14.50 -0.58
CA LEU A 13 11.43 13.11 -0.91
C LEU A 13 11.11 12.74 -2.36
N TRP A 14 10.25 13.49 -3.05
CA TRP A 14 9.79 13.12 -4.40
C TRP A 14 10.05 14.21 -5.45
N ARG A 15 9.22 15.26 -5.50
CA ARG A 15 9.34 16.36 -6.48
C ARG A 15 8.57 17.61 -6.02
N PRO A 16 8.93 18.82 -6.51
CA PRO A 16 8.09 20.00 -6.30
C PRO A 16 6.68 19.81 -6.88
N LEU A 17 5.68 20.22 -6.12
CA LEU A 17 4.26 20.07 -6.46
C LEU A 17 3.68 21.39 -6.97
N SER A 18 2.76 21.31 -7.92
CA SER A 18 1.89 22.43 -8.32
C SER A 18 0.83 22.75 -7.25
N VAL A 19 0.15 23.89 -7.37
CA VAL A 19 -0.89 24.32 -6.41
C VAL A 19 -2.06 23.33 -6.36
N ASP A 20 -2.46 22.78 -7.50
CA ASP A 20 -3.57 21.80 -7.56
C ASP A 20 -3.15 20.44 -7.00
N GLU A 21 -1.91 20.02 -7.27
CA GLU A 21 -1.34 18.81 -6.67
C GLU A 21 -1.18 18.96 -5.15
N LEU A 22 -0.84 20.14 -4.64
CA LEU A 22 -0.74 20.40 -3.20
C LEU A 22 -2.08 20.23 -2.49
N LYS A 23 -3.16 20.79 -3.07
CA LYS A 23 -4.52 20.60 -2.53
C LYS A 23 -4.90 19.12 -2.51
N ARG A 24 -4.61 18.41 -3.61
CA ARG A 24 -4.88 16.97 -3.73
C ARG A 24 -4.03 16.16 -2.75
N ALA A 25 -2.75 16.47 -2.60
CA ALA A 25 -1.83 15.81 -1.68
C ALA A 25 -2.27 15.97 -0.22
N ASN A 26 -2.71 17.17 0.19
CA ASN A 26 -3.19 17.41 1.54
C ASN A 26 -4.43 16.56 1.88
N ALA A 27 -5.39 16.48 0.95
CA ALA A 27 -6.55 15.60 1.09
C ALA A 27 -6.14 14.11 1.14
N LEU A 28 -5.22 13.69 0.27
CA LEU A 28 -4.74 12.31 0.20
C LEU A 28 -3.95 11.89 1.44
N LEU A 29 -3.11 12.75 2.00
CA LEU A 29 -2.28 12.43 3.17
C LEU A 29 -3.13 12.01 4.37
N LYS A 30 -4.28 12.66 4.57
CA LYS A 30 -5.23 12.28 5.61
C LYS A 30 -5.79 10.88 5.36
N VAL A 31 -6.32 10.64 4.16
CA VAL A 31 -6.94 9.36 3.77
C VAL A 31 -5.93 8.21 3.82
N VAL A 32 -4.71 8.42 3.32
CA VAL A 32 -3.64 7.41 3.36
C VAL A 32 -3.26 7.08 4.80
N SER A 33 -3.12 8.10 5.66
CA SER A 33 -2.77 7.88 7.07
C SER A 33 -3.84 7.04 7.79
N ASP A 34 -5.11 7.37 7.60
CA ASP A 34 -6.21 6.62 8.22
C ASP A 34 -6.37 5.22 7.63
N THR A 35 -6.16 5.06 6.32
CA THR A 35 -6.16 3.73 5.68
C THR A 35 -5.03 2.85 6.22
N LEU A 36 -3.83 3.39 6.41
CA LEU A 36 -2.69 2.64 6.96
C LEU A 36 -2.94 2.22 8.41
N ARG A 37 -3.60 3.05 9.23
CA ARG A 37 -4.04 2.68 10.57
C ARG A 37 -5.05 1.53 10.53
N MET A 38 -6.06 1.65 9.67
CA MET A 38 -7.07 0.60 9.49
C MET A 38 -6.46 -0.74 9.02
N GLU A 39 -5.48 -0.70 8.11
CA GLU A 39 -4.73 -1.90 7.71
C GLU A 39 -3.85 -2.46 8.83
N ALA A 40 -3.35 -1.62 9.74
CA ALA A 40 -2.61 -2.09 10.91
C ALA A 40 -3.52 -2.73 11.97
N ASP A 41 -4.70 -2.15 12.20
CA ASP A 41 -5.72 -2.67 13.12
C ASP A 41 -6.18 -4.07 12.70
N LYS A 42 -6.35 -4.32 11.39
CA LYS A 42 -6.67 -5.66 10.85
C LYS A 42 -5.67 -6.74 11.25
N VAL A 43 -4.44 -6.36 11.58
CA VAL A 43 -3.34 -7.26 11.92
C VAL A 43 -3.00 -7.17 13.42
N GLY A 44 -3.80 -6.44 14.20
CA GLY A 44 -3.61 -6.24 15.63
C GLY A 44 -2.37 -5.41 15.97
N LYS A 45 -1.92 -4.54 15.05
CA LYS A 45 -0.75 -3.67 15.24
C LYS A 45 -1.18 -2.22 15.34
N ASP A 46 -0.55 -1.51 16.27
CA ASP A 46 -0.74 -0.07 16.45
C ASP A 46 0.51 0.67 15.93
N LEU A 47 0.35 1.38 14.81
CA LEU A 47 1.45 2.11 14.17
C LEU A 47 1.92 3.27 15.04
N ASP A 48 1.00 3.96 15.74
CA ASP A 48 1.33 5.12 16.56
C ASP A 48 2.19 4.70 17.76
N LYS A 49 1.90 3.53 18.38
CA LYS A 49 2.77 2.93 19.40
C LYS A 49 4.13 2.51 18.85
N THR A 50 4.13 1.86 17.68
CA THR A 50 5.37 1.38 17.06
C THR A 50 6.33 2.54 16.72
N MET A 51 5.78 3.71 16.37
CA MET A 51 6.57 4.93 16.14
C MET A 51 7.26 5.45 17.41
N VAL A 52 6.60 5.35 18.57
CA VAL A 52 7.19 5.74 19.87
C VAL A 52 8.31 4.79 20.26
N ASP A 53 8.10 3.49 20.08
CA ASP A 53 9.08 2.46 20.46
C ASP A 53 10.31 2.46 19.55
N LYS A 54 10.14 2.79 18.26
CA LYS A 54 11.17 2.67 17.23
C LYS A 54 11.30 3.98 16.44
N PRO A 55 12.25 4.87 16.80
CA PRO A 55 12.39 6.17 16.13
C PRO A 55 12.74 6.04 14.64
N TYR A 56 13.46 4.99 14.24
CA TYR A 56 13.75 4.71 12.82
C TYR A 56 12.51 4.33 12.01
N PHE A 57 11.46 3.79 12.65
CA PHE A 57 10.24 3.36 11.99
C PHE A 57 9.41 4.54 11.47
N VAL A 58 9.54 5.70 12.12
CA VAL A 58 8.93 6.97 11.67
C VAL A 58 9.37 7.30 10.24
N ASN A 59 10.65 7.16 9.92
CA ASN A 59 11.16 7.42 8.57
C ASN A 59 10.65 6.41 7.55
N VAL A 60 10.44 5.16 7.96
CA VAL A 60 9.90 4.11 7.08
C VAL A 60 8.42 4.37 6.78
N ILE A 61 7.61 4.66 7.80
CA ILE A 61 6.21 5.03 7.63
C ILE A 61 6.08 6.27 6.75
N LYS A 62 6.91 7.28 6.99
CA LYS A 62 6.94 8.51 6.20
C LYS A 62 7.23 8.20 4.73
N SER A 63 8.30 7.44 4.44
CA SER A 63 8.65 7.03 3.08
C SER A 63 7.50 6.28 2.40
N VAL A 64 6.88 5.31 3.09
CA VAL A 64 5.77 4.54 2.51
C VAL A 64 4.55 5.43 2.23
N THR A 65 4.24 6.36 3.13
CA THR A 65 3.13 7.31 2.96
C THR A 65 3.37 8.19 1.74
N VAL A 66 4.58 8.72 1.58
CA VAL A 66 4.96 9.52 0.42
C VAL A 66 4.91 8.70 -0.87
N ASP A 67 5.39 7.46 -0.88
CA ASP A 67 5.37 6.58 -2.06
C ASP A 67 3.93 6.32 -2.55
N ILE A 68 2.99 6.10 -1.63
CA ILE A 68 1.56 5.91 -1.94
C ILE A 68 0.99 7.20 -2.53
N VAL A 69 1.19 8.34 -1.87
CA VAL A 69 0.67 9.64 -2.33
C VAL A 69 1.25 10.00 -3.70
N ALA A 70 2.57 9.88 -3.87
CA ALA A 70 3.26 10.15 -5.13
C ALA A 70 2.67 9.32 -6.27
N ARG A 71 2.45 8.01 -6.05
CA ARG A 71 1.84 7.14 -7.07
C ARG A 71 0.41 7.56 -7.41
N THR A 72 -0.39 7.92 -6.42
CA THR A 72 -1.76 8.39 -6.66
C THR A 72 -1.81 9.72 -7.41
N LEU A 73 -0.81 10.58 -7.23
CA LEU A 73 -0.65 11.83 -7.97
C LEU A 73 -0.13 11.60 -9.41
N MET A 74 0.75 10.60 -9.62
CA MET A 74 1.20 10.19 -10.95
C MET A 74 0.10 9.51 -11.77
N THR A 75 -0.89 8.90 -11.12
CA THR A 75 -1.96 8.20 -11.82
C THR A 75 -2.85 9.24 -12.51
N SER A 76 -2.59 9.43 -13.80
CA SER A 76 -3.34 10.34 -14.67
C SER A 76 -4.83 10.08 -14.50
N THR A 77 -5.58 11.13 -14.15
CA THR A 77 -7.06 11.10 -14.10
C THR A 77 -7.66 11.14 -15.52
N GLN A 78 -6.81 11.05 -16.56
CA GLN A 78 -7.15 11.29 -17.97
C GLN A 78 -6.68 10.16 -18.91
N GLY A 79 -6.28 9.00 -18.39
CA GLY A 79 -5.83 7.89 -19.24
C GLY A 79 -6.30 6.54 -18.72
N GLU A 80 -6.71 5.67 -19.64
CA GLU A 80 -6.90 4.25 -19.33
C GLU A 80 -5.58 3.68 -18.80
N PRO A 81 -5.61 2.88 -17.71
CA PRO A 81 -4.41 2.37 -17.07
C PRO A 81 -3.81 1.21 -17.88
N MET A 82 -3.28 1.50 -19.08
CA MET A 82 -2.60 0.52 -19.92
C MET A 82 -1.15 0.95 -20.15
N SER A 83 -0.22 0.22 -19.52
CA SER A 83 1.21 0.40 -19.75
C SER A 83 1.77 -0.85 -20.40
N GLN A 84 2.14 -0.69 -21.68
CA GLN A 84 3.02 -1.54 -22.49
C GLN A 84 2.38 -2.78 -23.15
N GLU A 85 2.20 -2.68 -24.47
CA GLU A 85 1.92 -3.79 -25.37
C GLU A 85 3.25 -4.37 -25.90
N SER A 86 3.42 -5.68 -25.81
CA SER A 86 4.45 -6.41 -26.56
C SER A 86 3.75 -7.53 -27.33
N GLN A 87 3.83 -7.48 -28.66
CA GLN A 87 3.30 -8.54 -29.51
C GLN A 87 4.42 -9.51 -29.88
N SER A 88 4.25 -10.79 -29.57
CA SER A 88 5.02 -11.88 -30.16
C SER A 88 4.05 -12.86 -30.83
N ALA A 89 4.25 -13.06 -32.13
CA ALA A 89 3.38 -13.84 -32.99
C ALA A 89 3.40 -15.35 -32.65
N LEU A 90 2.25 -16.01 -32.86
CA LEU A 90 2.01 -17.47 -32.94
C LEU A 90 1.81 -18.28 -31.63
N GLY A 91 1.33 -17.67 -30.54
CA GLY A 91 0.89 -18.44 -29.35
C GLY A 91 0.64 -17.59 -28.11
N TYR A 92 -0.31 -16.66 -28.18
CA TYR A 92 -0.48 -15.56 -27.24
C TYR A 92 -0.89 -15.98 -25.82
N THR A 93 -0.01 -15.77 -24.85
CA THR A 93 -0.36 -15.53 -23.44
C THR A 93 -0.43 -14.03 -23.21
N TRP A 94 -1.60 -13.49 -22.91
CA TRP A 94 -1.78 -12.07 -22.55
C TRP A 94 -1.51 -11.90 -21.05
N SER A 95 -0.50 -11.10 -20.71
CA SER A 95 -0.33 -10.58 -19.35
C SER A 95 -0.13 -9.07 -19.40
N GLY A 96 -1.16 -8.31 -18.99
CA GLY A 96 -1.08 -6.87 -18.78
C GLY A 96 -1.08 -6.57 -17.29
N THR A 97 -0.09 -5.80 -16.81
CA THR A 97 -0.05 -5.36 -15.41
C THR A 97 -0.53 -3.92 -15.33
N TYR A 98 -1.67 -3.70 -14.67
CA TYR A 98 -2.21 -2.37 -14.42
C TYR A 98 -1.28 -1.55 -13.51
N LEU A 99 -1.08 -0.28 -13.84
CA LEU A 99 -0.37 0.68 -12.96
C LEU A 99 -1.12 0.84 -11.62
N VAL A 100 -2.46 0.76 -11.67
CA VAL A 100 -3.39 0.72 -10.54
C VAL A 100 -4.63 -0.10 -10.95
N PRO A 101 -5.00 -1.19 -10.26
CA PRO A 101 -6.22 -1.93 -10.54
C PRO A 101 -7.43 -1.10 -10.07
N GLY A 102 -8.07 -0.35 -10.98
CA GLY A 102 -9.35 0.34 -10.71
C GLY A 102 -9.32 1.85 -10.48
N GLY A 103 -8.19 2.55 -10.71
CA GLY A 103 -8.14 4.03 -10.72
C GLY A 103 -8.31 4.74 -9.37
N GLY A 104 -8.53 4.00 -8.27
CA GLY A 104 -8.65 4.53 -6.91
C GLY A 104 -7.33 4.54 -6.11
N LEU A 105 -7.40 5.02 -4.86
CA LEU A 105 -6.30 4.94 -3.90
C LEU A 105 -5.98 3.46 -3.62
N PHE A 106 -4.80 3.01 -4.05
CA PHE A 106 -4.37 1.62 -3.94
C PHE A 106 -3.03 1.51 -3.22
N ILE A 107 -3.01 0.71 -2.15
CA ILE A 107 -1.81 0.39 -1.37
C ILE A 107 -1.27 -0.95 -1.85
N LYS A 108 0.00 -0.98 -2.26
CA LYS A 108 0.65 -2.20 -2.72
C LYS A 108 0.98 -3.12 -1.56
N ASP A 109 0.96 -4.41 -1.85
CA ASP A 109 1.43 -5.44 -0.92
C ASP A 109 2.85 -5.22 -0.42
N ASN A 110 3.75 -4.70 -1.27
CA ASN A 110 5.13 -4.43 -0.88
C ASN A 110 5.23 -3.30 0.16
N GLU A 111 4.32 -2.33 0.12
CA GLU A 111 4.23 -1.25 1.10
C GLU A 111 3.75 -1.80 2.45
N LEU A 112 2.72 -2.64 2.43
CA LEU A 112 2.23 -3.34 3.63
C LEU A 112 3.29 -4.30 4.20
N LYS A 113 4.05 -5.01 3.36
CA LYS A 113 5.17 -5.85 3.79
C LYS A 113 6.28 -5.02 4.45
N ARG A 114 6.61 -3.85 3.91
CA ARG A 114 7.65 -2.96 4.45
C ARG A 114 7.28 -2.43 5.85
N LEU A 115 5.99 -2.23 6.10
CA LEU A 115 5.45 -1.89 7.43
C LEU A 115 5.25 -3.12 8.33
N GLY A 116 5.53 -4.32 7.84
CA GLY A 116 5.31 -5.58 8.57
C GLY A 116 3.83 -5.90 8.80
N LEU A 117 2.91 -5.30 8.04
CA LEU A 117 1.48 -5.54 8.12
C LEU A 117 1.06 -6.77 7.31
N LYS A 118 1.85 -7.18 6.31
CA LYS A 118 1.55 -8.38 5.53
C LYS A 118 2.33 -9.60 6.05
N LYS A 119 1.60 -10.60 6.57
CA LYS A 119 2.15 -11.91 6.96
C LYS A 119 2.23 -12.83 5.74
N GLN A 120 3.33 -13.56 5.57
CA GLN A 120 3.44 -14.62 4.57
C GLN A 120 2.48 -15.75 4.95
N ARG A 121 1.57 -16.13 4.03
CA ARG A 121 0.77 -17.35 4.19
C ARG A 121 1.60 -18.52 3.66
N TYR A 122 1.97 -19.44 4.52
CA TYR A 122 2.46 -20.75 4.10
C TYR A 122 1.25 -21.68 3.97
N GLY A 123 1.16 -22.39 2.85
CA GLY A 123 0.12 -23.38 2.60
C GLY A 123 0.73 -24.48 1.75
N GLY A 124 1.23 -25.53 2.41
CA GLY A 124 1.51 -26.79 1.74
C GLY A 124 0.19 -27.53 1.60
N ILE A 125 -0.21 -27.85 0.36
CA ILE A 125 -1.18 -28.92 0.16
C ILE A 125 -0.39 -30.22 0.25
N GLU A 126 -0.44 -30.88 1.40
CA GLU A 126 -0.03 -32.29 1.49
C GLU A 126 -1.22 -33.15 1.07
N LEU A 127 -1.06 -33.92 -0.02
CA LEU A 127 -2.12 -34.75 -0.60
C LEU A 127 -2.59 -35.90 0.30
N TYR A 128 -1.86 -36.20 1.39
CA TYR A 128 -2.05 -37.42 2.20
C TYR A 128 -1.92 -37.18 3.72
N GLY A 129 -2.58 -36.17 4.27
CA GLY A 129 -2.60 -35.97 5.74
C GLY A 129 -3.89 -35.30 6.22
N GLU A 130 -4.62 -35.97 7.12
CA GLU A 130 -5.82 -35.43 7.78
C GLU A 130 -5.48 -34.19 8.60
N ILE A 131 -6.06 -33.05 8.24
CA ILE A 131 -5.89 -31.82 9.01
C ILE A 131 -6.90 -31.86 10.17
N LYS A 132 -6.46 -32.13 11.40
CA LYS A 132 -7.12 -31.56 12.57
C LYS A 132 -6.85 -30.06 12.53
N ARG A 133 -7.78 -29.33 11.92
CA ARG A 133 -7.80 -27.87 11.97
C ARG A 133 -8.30 -27.52 13.37
N ASP A 134 -7.43 -26.98 14.21
CA ASP A 134 -7.89 -26.24 15.38
C ASP A 134 -8.68 -25.04 14.86
N ASN A 135 -10.00 -25.20 14.87
CA ASN A 135 -10.98 -24.14 14.67
C ASN A 135 -11.09 -23.35 15.98
N ASP A 136 -10.07 -22.57 16.31
CA ASP A 136 -10.21 -21.56 17.36
C ASP A 136 -10.59 -20.23 16.71
N TYR A 137 -11.84 -20.17 16.27
CA TYR A 137 -12.59 -18.93 16.11
C TYR A 137 -13.81 -19.00 17.01
N PHE A 138 -14.00 -17.94 17.80
CA PHE A 138 -15.13 -17.61 18.69
C PHE A 138 -15.04 -18.15 20.13
N ASP A 139 -14.16 -17.54 20.93
CA ASP A 139 -14.49 -17.34 22.35
C ASP A 139 -15.46 -16.16 22.49
N ARG A 140 -16.55 -16.42 23.22
CA ARG A 140 -17.52 -15.44 23.73
C ARG A 140 -16.99 -14.75 24.99
#